data_AF-A0A919K7T0-F1
#
_entry.id   AF-A0A919K7T0-F1
#
_cell.length_a   1.000
_cell.length_b   1.000
_cell.length_c   1.000
_cell.angle_alpha   90.00
_cell.angle_beta   90.00
_cell.angle_gamma   90.00
#
_symmetry.space_group_name_H-M   'P 1'
#
loop_
_entity.id
_entity.type
_entity.pdbx_description
1 polymer ?
#
loop_
_entity_poly.entity_id
_entity_poly.type
_entity_poly.pdbx_seq_one_letter_code
_entity_poly.pdbx_strand_id
1 'polypeptide(L)'
;MQPLPDDEFITAQRRRDPVVATPELQFALSVVLELIADERTRCEPIRVSVQNDVVVLTGVLRSWAAVDAAADLVRSLPGERDLCNALRGPGKRKDGHSADDFEQIVGRLLNVSPPPVRSRRPYPRWLVLVMLVLLWLVAPVSAVLVGLPAVPLALTAVAVSADVLESRRL
;
A
#
# COMPACT_ATOMS: atom_id res chain seq x y z
N MET A 1 -4.90 -47.61 23.55
CA MET A 1 -3.63 -46.94 23.18
C MET A 1 -3.82 -46.41 21.78
N GLN A 2 -3.66 -45.10 21.59
CA GLN A 2 -3.78 -44.48 20.28
C GLN A 2 -2.46 -44.70 19.54
N PRO A 3 -2.46 -45.24 18.30
CA PRO A 3 -1.21 -45.49 17.57
C PRO A 3 -0.51 -44.16 17.32
N LEU A 4 0.80 -44.15 17.55
CA LEU A 4 1.65 -42.99 17.27
C LEU A 4 1.73 -42.83 15.73
N PRO A 5 1.47 -41.64 15.18
CA PRO A 5 1.50 -41.43 13.74
C PRO A 5 2.92 -41.62 13.20
N ASP A 6 3.02 -42.23 12.01
CA ASP A 6 4.28 -42.58 11.36
C ASP A 6 5.09 -41.32 10.94
N ASP A 7 6.43 -41.47 10.87
CA ASP A 7 7.37 -40.39 10.54
C ASP A 7 7.11 -39.71 9.18
N GLU A 8 6.46 -40.42 8.23
CA GLU A 8 6.03 -39.85 6.95
C GLU A 8 4.97 -38.75 7.11
N PHE A 9 4.11 -38.85 8.12
CA PHE A 9 3.07 -37.83 8.37
C PHE A 9 3.70 -36.51 8.85
N ILE A 10 4.70 -36.59 9.73
CA ILE A 10 5.42 -35.43 10.26
C ILE A 10 6.20 -34.71 9.15
N THR A 11 6.84 -35.47 8.27
CA THR A 11 7.62 -34.91 7.15
C THR A 11 6.73 -34.33 6.05
N ALA A 12 5.59 -34.95 5.76
CA ALA A 12 4.60 -34.42 4.81
C ALA A 12 3.94 -33.11 5.29
N GLN A 13 3.63 -33.00 6.58
CA GLN A 13 3.09 -31.78 7.19
C GLN A 13 4.07 -30.61 7.05
N ARG A 14 5.36 -30.87 7.32
CA ARG A 14 6.43 -29.85 7.24
C ARG A 14 6.65 -29.30 5.82
N ARG A 15 6.36 -30.09 4.78
CA ARG A 15 6.39 -29.65 3.38
C ARG A 15 5.22 -28.73 2.99
N ARG A 16 4.14 -28.72 3.78
CA ARG A 16 2.85 -28.11 3.44
C ARG A 16 2.52 -26.82 4.18
N ASP A 17 3.40 -26.32 5.05
CA ASP A 17 3.20 -25.04 5.75
C ASP A 17 3.97 -23.88 5.08
N PRO A 18 3.43 -23.27 4.01
CA PRO A 18 3.96 -22.02 3.45
C PRO A 18 3.86 -20.84 4.45
N VAL A 19 3.12 -21.02 5.55
CA VAL A 19 2.93 -20.03 6.62
C VAL A 19 4.24 -19.70 7.34
N VAL A 20 5.19 -20.64 7.43
CA VAL A 20 6.41 -20.48 8.24
C VAL A 20 7.49 -19.62 7.55
N ALA A 21 7.34 -19.33 6.25
CA ALA A 21 8.33 -18.58 5.46
C ALA A 21 7.79 -17.31 4.79
N THR A 22 6.71 -16.72 5.31
CA THR A 22 6.25 -15.43 4.77
C THR A 22 7.16 -14.29 5.23
N PRO A 23 7.52 -13.33 4.36
CA PRO A 23 8.28 -12.14 4.75
C PRO A 23 7.64 -11.33 5.88
N GLU A 24 6.31 -11.38 5.97
CA GLU A 24 5.53 -10.74 7.03
C GLU A 24 5.77 -11.40 8.40
N LEU A 25 5.83 -12.73 8.45
CA LEU A 25 6.11 -13.47 9.67
C LEU A 25 7.53 -13.22 10.15
N GLN A 26 8.51 -13.22 9.23
CA GLN A 26 9.90 -12.90 9.57
C GLN A 26 10.02 -11.51 10.18
N PHE A 27 9.35 -10.52 9.58
CA PHE A 27 9.33 -9.17 10.12
C PHE A 27 8.62 -9.08 11.46
N ALA A 28 7.47 -9.74 11.61
CA ALA A 28 6.74 -9.80 12.87
C ALA A 28 7.61 -10.42 13.98
N LEU A 29 8.37 -11.46 13.67
CA LEU A 29 9.31 -12.08 14.59
C LEU A 29 10.40 -11.09 15.02
N SER A 30 11.03 -10.38 14.07
CA SER A 30 12.04 -9.36 14.38
C SER A 30 11.49 -8.28 15.32
N VAL A 31 10.28 -7.78 15.04
CA VAL A 31 9.59 -6.81 15.91
C VAL A 31 9.40 -7.37 17.32
N VAL A 32 8.92 -8.61 17.43
CA VAL A 32 8.66 -9.23 18.73
C VAL A 32 9.96 -9.43 19.52
N LEU A 33 11.04 -9.87 18.85
CA LEU A 33 12.35 -10.05 19.50
C LEU A 33 12.89 -8.74 20.06
N GLU A 34 12.76 -7.65 19.31
CA GLU A 34 13.22 -6.31 19.71
C GLU A 34 12.37 -5.74 20.87
N LEU A 35 11.05 -5.95 20.83
CA LEU A 35 10.17 -5.58 21.94
C LEU A 35 10.43 -6.38 23.23
N ILE A 36 10.89 -7.63 23.10
CA ILE A 36 11.28 -8.46 24.26
C ILE A 36 12.67 -8.04 24.77
N ALA A 37 13.55 -7.56 23.90
CA ALA A 37 14.88 -7.09 24.28
C ALA A 37 14.83 -5.78 25.07
N ASP A 38 13.87 -4.90 24.80
CA ASP A 38 13.71 -3.65 25.56
C ASP A 38 13.05 -3.89 26.94
N GLU A 39 13.74 -3.45 28.00
CA GLU A 39 13.28 -3.56 29.39
C GLU A 39 11.94 -2.85 29.63
N ARG A 40 11.65 -1.79 28.86
CA ARG A 40 10.44 -0.98 29.03
C ARG A 40 9.19 -1.65 28.44
N THR A 41 9.35 -2.53 27.45
CA THR A 41 8.23 -3.16 26.73
C THR A 41 8.09 -4.65 27.01
N ARG A 42 9.15 -5.33 27.50
CA ARG A 42 9.17 -6.79 27.72
C ARG A 42 8.07 -7.32 28.66
N CYS A 43 7.64 -6.54 29.64
CA CYS A 43 6.64 -6.94 30.63
C CYS A 43 5.21 -6.51 30.26
N GLU A 44 5.03 -5.90 29.09
CA GLU A 44 3.75 -5.32 28.67
C GLU A 44 3.00 -6.26 27.71
N PRO A 45 1.66 -6.34 27.80
CA PRO A 45 0.87 -7.19 26.91
C PRO A 45 0.70 -6.52 25.53
N ILE A 46 1.68 -6.73 24.66
CA ILE A 46 1.70 -6.19 23.29
C ILE A 46 1.42 -7.32 22.29
N ARG A 47 0.44 -7.11 21.41
CA ARG A 47 0.14 -7.97 20.28
C ARG A 47 0.59 -7.29 18.99
N VAL A 48 1.39 -8.02 18.22
CA VAL A 48 1.95 -7.60 16.94
C VAL A 48 1.29 -8.38 15.83
N SER A 49 0.82 -7.70 14.78
CA SER A 49 0.35 -8.32 13.54
C SER A 49 0.94 -7.56 12.36
N VAL A 50 1.31 -8.28 11.31
CA VAL A 50 1.78 -7.68 10.05
C VAL A 50 0.84 -8.15 8.95
N GLN A 51 0.23 -7.20 8.25
CA GLN A 51 -0.70 -7.48 7.15
C GLN A 51 -0.51 -6.44 6.05
N ASN A 52 -0.33 -6.89 4.80
CA ASN A 52 -0.20 -5.99 3.64
C ASN A 52 0.89 -4.93 3.82
N ASP A 53 2.06 -5.33 4.35
CA ASP A 53 3.18 -4.44 4.70
C ASP A 53 2.88 -3.37 5.79
N VAL A 54 1.77 -3.48 6.50
CA VAL A 54 1.43 -2.63 7.67
C VAL A 54 1.64 -3.41 8.95
N VAL A 55 2.41 -2.83 9.88
CA VAL A 55 2.62 -3.35 11.24
C VAL A 55 1.56 -2.75 12.14
N VAL A 56 0.79 -3.60 12.80
CA VAL A 56 -0.26 -3.20 13.73
C VAL A 56 0.15 -3.60 15.14
N LEU A 57 0.32 -2.60 16.00
CA LEU A 57 0.58 -2.77 17.42
C LEU A 57 -0.71 -2.56 18.21
N THR A 58 -1.12 -3.55 18.99
CA THR A 58 -2.33 -3.50 19.82
C THR A 58 -2.03 -3.99 21.22
N GLY A 59 -2.68 -3.41 22.23
CA GLY A 59 -2.43 -3.76 23.62
C GLY A 59 -2.80 -2.64 24.58
N VAL A 60 -2.88 -2.98 25.86
CA VAL A 60 -3.11 -2.02 26.94
C VAL A 60 -1.88 -2.05 27.83
N LEU A 61 -1.17 -0.93 27.89
CA LEU A 61 0.10 -0.79 28.59
C LEU A 61 -0.09 -0.02 29.88
N ARG A 62 0.79 -0.28 30.85
CA ARG A 62 0.75 0.36 32.17
C ARG A 62 1.39 1.74 32.20
N SER A 63 2.13 2.12 31.15
CA SER A 63 2.83 3.40 31.06
C SER A 63 2.77 3.98 29.66
N TRP A 64 2.58 5.31 29.56
CA TRP A 64 2.69 6.03 28.28
C TRP A 64 4.12 5.99 27.72
N ALA A 65 5.14 5.94 28.58
CA ALA A 65 6.53 5.82 28.14
C ALA A 65 6.78 4.48 27.42
N ALA A 66 6.09 3.41 27.82
CA ALA A 66 6.19 2.11 27.15
C ALA A 66 5.46 2.11 25.80
N VAL A 67 4.36 2.87 25.68
CA VAL A 67 3.66 3.07 24.39
C VAL A 67 4.56 3.80 23.39
N ASP A 68 5.23 4.87 23.82
CA ASP A 68 6.13 5.64 22.95
C ASP A 68 7.38 4.81 22.59
N ALA A 69 8.00 4.13 23.57
CA ALA A 69 9.15 3.25 23.34
C ALA A 69 8.83 2.13 22.33
N ALA A 70 7.68 1.47 22.46
CA ALA A 70 7.27 0.44 21.51
C ALA A 70 7.11 0.98 20.08
N ALA A 71 6.54 2.18 19.93
CA ALA A 71 6.38 2.81 18.62
C ALA A 71 7.73 3.20 18.00
N ASP A 72 8.63 3.76 18.80
CA ASP A 72 9.95 4.21 18.35
C ASP A 72 10.86 3.04 17.98
N LEU A 73 10.82 1.94 18.75
CA LEU A 73 11.49 0.69 18.41
C LEU A 73 11.02 0.14 17.06
N VAL A 74 9.71 0.07 16.83
CA VAL A 74 9.21 -0.48 15.56
C VAL A 74 9.55 0.43 14.37
N ARG A 75 9.62 1.75 14.59
CA ARG A 75 10.06 2.70 13.55
C ARG A 75 11.56 2.63 13.25
N SER A 76 12.39 2.23 14.21
CA SER A 76 13.84 2.13 14.01
C SER A 76 14.23 0.89 13.22
N LEU A 77 13.34 -0.10 13.11
CA LEU A 77 13.62 -1.34 12.41
C LEU A 77 13.78 -1.14 10.90
N PRO A 78 14.75 -1.85 10.27
CA PRO A 78 14.94 -1.81 8.84
C PRO A 78 13.75 -2.45 8.12
N GLY A 79 13.00 -1.62 7.39
CA GLY A 79 11.86 -2.06 6.60
C GLY A 79 10.96 -0.87 6.27
N GLU A 80 10.66 -0.66 4.99
CA GLU A 80 9.72 0.39 4.55
C GLU A 80 8.27 -0.05 4.78
N ARG A 81 7.91 -0.32 6.04
CA ARG A 81 6.57 -0.72 6.44
C ARG A 81 5.88 0.42 7.19
N ASP A 82 4.58 0.53 6.97
CA ASP A 82 3.76 1.49 7.68
C ASP A 82 3.43 0.95 9.09
N LEU A 83 3.36 1.85 10.07
CA LEU A 83 3.08 1.50 11.47
C LEU A 83 1.72 2.06 11.89
N CYS A 84 0.80 1.16 12.23
CA CYS A 84 -0.45 1.48 12.91
C CYS A 84 -0.30 1.22 14.40
N ASN A 85 -0.12 2.29 15.18
CA ASN A 85 -0.05 2.21 16.63
C ASN A 85 -1.45 2.35 17.25
N ALA A 86 -2.00 1.23 17.71
CA ALA A 86 -3.27 1.15 18.43
C ALA A 86 -3.07 0.74 19.91
N LEU A 87 -1.88 1.00 20.47
CA LEU A 87 -1.58 0.79 21.88
C LEU A 87 -2.29 1.83 22.75
N ARG A 88 -2.81 1.38 23.89
CA ARG A 88 -3.49 2.25 24.87
C ARG A 88 -2.64 2.37 26.12
N GLY A 89 -2.29 3.59 26.51
CA GLY A 89 -1.63 3.85 27.79
C GLY A 89 -2.63 3.96 28.96
N PRO A 90 -2.13 4.13 30.19
CA PRO A 90 -2.96 4.29 31.38
C PRO A 90 -3.65 5.66 31.41
N GLY A 91 -4.97 5.67 31.57
CA GLY A 91 -5.75 6.90 31.77
C GLY A 91 -5.71 7.87 30.58
N LYS A 92 -6.08 9.14 30.83
CA LYS A 92 -5.88 10.19 29.83
C LYS A 92 -4.41 10.58 29.81
N ARG A 93 -3.78 10.48 28.65
CA ARG A 93 -2.49 11.13 28.41
C ARG A 93 -2.70 12.62 28.74
N LYS A 94 -1.82 13.20 29.56
CA LYS A 94 -1.78 14.66 29.72
C LYS A 94 -1.18 15.18 28.43
N ASP A 95 -2.00 15.30 27.42
CA ASP A 95 -1.67 16.00 26.19
C ASP A 95 -1.44 17.44 26.64
N GLY A 96 -0.19 17.89 26.65
CA GLY A 96 0.18 19.24 27.07
C GLY A 96 -0.30 20.33 26.10
N HIS A 97 -1.46 20.17 25.49
CA HIS A 97 -2.08 21.17 24.61
C HIS A 97 -2.69 22.27 25.47
N SER A 98 -1.82 23.14 25.99
CA SER A 98 -2.19 24.53 26.33
C SER A 98 -2.50 25.26 25.03
N ALA A 99 -3.41 26.23 25.05
CA ALA A 99 -3.76 27.04 23.89
C ALA A 99 -2.53 27.74 23.22
N ASP A 100 -1.45 27.90 23.98
CA ASP A 100 -0.17 28.45 23.50
C ASP A 100 0.55 27.53 22.49
N ASP A 101 0.28 26.22 22.53
CA ASP A 101 0.87 25.23 21.61
C ASP A 101 0.31 25.41 20.19
N PHE A 102 -0.95 25.83 20.05
CA PHE A 102 -1.55 26.09 18.75
C PHE A 102 -0.88 27.27 18.04
N GLU A 103 -0.64 28.39 18.75
CA GLU A 103 0.07 29.54 18.19
C GLU A 103 1.52 29.19 17.82
N GLN A 104 2.18 28.36 18.63
CA GLN A 104 3.52 27.87 18.31
C GLN A 104 3.53 26.93 17.10
N ILE A 105 2.49 26.12 16.91
CA ILE A 105 2.30 25.25 15.74
C ILE A 105 2.00 26.09 14.50
N VAL A 106 1.14 27.09 14.55
CA VAL A 106 0.87 27.99 13.42
C VAL A 106 2.13 28.78 13.06
N GLY A 107 2.84 29.32 14.06
CA GLY A 107 4.12 29.99 13.88
C GLY A 107 5.18 29.07 13.28
N ARG A 108 5.21 27.78 13.66
CA ARG A 108 6.04 26.77 12.99
C ARG A 108 5.56 26.52 11.58
N LEU A 109 4.28 26.28 11.30
CA LEU A 109 3.78 25.96 9.97
C LEU A 109 4.03 27.07 8.94
N LEU A 110 4.07 28.33 9.39
CA LEU A 110 4.46 29.46 8.55
C LEU A 110 5.97 29.47 8.22
N ASN A 111 6.81 28.83 9.04
CA ASN A 111 8.28 28.78 8.88
C ASN A 111 8.86 27.37 8.59
N VAL A 112 8.04 26.33 8.68
CA VAL A 112 8.40 24.93 8.50
C VAL A 112 8.01 24.59 7.09
N SER A 113 9.02 24.44 6.23
CA SER A 113 8.83 23.63 5.02
C SER A 113 8.18 22.32 5.45
N PRO A 114 7.05 21.94 4.84
CA PRO A 114 6.25 20.80 5.30
C PRO A 114 7.15 19.57 5.48
N PRO A 115 6.96 18.78 6.56
CA PRO A 115 7.69 17.53 6.69
C PRO A 115 7.51 16.73 5.40
N PRO A 116 8.53 15.99 4.92
CA PRO A 116 8.34 15.13 3.78
C PRO A 116 7.22 14.15 4.13
N VAL A 117 6.02 14.40 3.60
CA VAL A 117 4.95 13.42 3.59
C VAL A 117 5.58 12.21 2.93
N ARG A 118 5.72 11.10 3.68
CA ARG A 118 6.20 9.83 3.14
C ARG A 118 5.20 9.46 2.06
N SER A 119 5.52 9.86 0.84
CA SER A 119 4.62 9.82 -0.29
C SER A 119 4.18 8.38 -0.43
N ARG A 120 2.86 8.16 -0.51
CA ARG A 120 2.29 6.96 -1.14
C ARG A 120 3.20 6.61 -2.31
N ARG A 121 3.79 5.41 -2.27
CA ARG A 121 4.79 4.95 -3.24
C ARG A 121 4.38 5.46 -4.63
N PRO A 122 5.13 6.40 -5.23
CA PRO A 122 4.79 6.88 -6.55
C PRO A 122 4.74 5.66 -7.46
N TYR A 123 3.68 5.55 -8.26
CA TYR A 123 3.61 4.52 -9.30
C TYR A 123 4.98 4.44 -9.98
N PRO A 124 5.58 3.25 -10.04
CA PRO A 124 6.97 3.15 -10.40
C PRO A 124 7.09 3.72 -11.82
N ARG A 125 8.02 4.65 -12.06
CA ARG A 125 8.09 5.46 -13.30
C ARG A 125 8.04 4.62 -14.59
N TRP A 126 8.48 3.36 -14.53
CA TRP A 126 8.35 2.40 -15.63
C TRP A 126 6.90 2.09 -16.01
N LEU A 127 5.93 2.12 -15.09
CA LEU A 127 4.52 1.88 -15.37
C LEU A 127 3.90 3.00 -16.22
N VAL A 128 4.31 4.26 -16.00
CA VAL A 128 3.94 5.40 -16.86
C VAL A 128 4.54 5.23 -18.25
N LEU A 129 5.80 4.81 -18.34
CA LEU A 129 6.45 4.50 -19.62
C LEU A 129 5.73 3.35 -20.35
N VAL A 130 5.37 2.29 -19.64
CA VAL A 130 4.63 1.15 -20.21
C VAL A 130 3.24 1.57 -20.69
N MET A 131 2.49 2.37 -19.92
CA MET A 131 1.20 2.90 -20.36
C MET A 131 1.35 3.80 -21.59
N LEU A 132 2.39 4.63 -21.65
CA LEU A 132 2.63 5.55 -22.77
C LEU A 132 3.03 4.77 -24.03
N VAL A 133 3.87 3.74 -23.90
CA VAL A 133 4.24 2.82 -24.99
C VAL A 133 3.02 2.04 -25.48
N LEU A 134 2.19 1.52 -24.56
CA LEU A 134 0.96 0.81 -24.90
C LEU A 134 -0.03 1.72 -25.64
N LEU A 135 -0.20 2.96 -25.16
CA LEU A 135 -1.02 3.97 -25.82
C LEU A 135 -0.50 4.29 -27.23
N TRP A 136 0.83 4.42 -27.39
CA TRP A 136 1.47 4.67 -28.68
C TRP A 136 1.34 3.49 -29.65
N LEU A 137 1.27 2.26 -29.16
CA LEU A 137 1.06 1.06 -29.98
C LEU A 137 -0.40 0.92 -30.43
N VAL A 138 -1.35 1.22 -29.54
CA VAL A 138 -2.79 1.05 -29.83
C VAL A 138 -3.32 2.18 -30.72
N ALA A 139 -2.84 3.41 -30.56
CA ALA A 139 -3.30 4.58 -31.31
C ALA A 139 -3.26 4.40 -32.85
N PRO A 140 -2.14 4.00 -33.49
CA PRO A 140 -2.09 3.84 -34.94
C PRO A 140 -2.93 2.65 -35.42
N VAL A 141 -2.97 1.55 -34.66
CA VAL A 141 -3.81 0.39 -34.99
C VAL A 141 -5.29 0.79 -34.98
N SER A 142 -5.73 1.56 -33.97
CA SER A 142 -7.10 2.07 -33.88
C SER A 142 -7.43 3.06 -35.01
N ALA A 143 -6.48 3.93 -35.39
CA ALA A 143 -6.66 4.88 -36.49
C ALA A 143 -6.80 4.17 -37.84
N VAL A 144 -6.05 3.07 -38.06
CA VAL A 144 -6.19 2.25 -39.27
C VAL A 144 -7.50 1.46 -39.23
N LEU A 145 -7.86 0.85 -38.10
CA LEU A 145 -9.09 0.06 -37.97
C LEU A 145 -10.37 0.90 -38.18
N VAL A 146 -10.37 2.14 -37.66
CA VAL A 146 -11.52 3.06 -37.73
C VAL A 146 -11.48 3.93 -38.99
N GLY A 147 -10.30 4.23 -39.53
CA GLY A 147 -10.11 5.04 -40.72
C GLY A 147 -10.38 4.30 -42.04
N LEU A 148 -10.13 2.99 -42.12
CA LEU A 148 -10.34 2.22 -43.35
C LEU A 148 -11.81 2.12 -43.82
N PRO A 149 -12.84 1.97 -42.95
CA PRO A 149 -14.23 1.88 -43.43
C PRO A 149 -14.85 3.22 -43.82
N ALA A 150 -14.23 4.36 -43.48
CA ALA A 150 -14.79 5.68 -43.79
C ALA A 150 -14.63 6.05 -45.28
N VAL A 151 -13.58 5.55 -45.94
CA VAL A 151 -13.28 5.85 -47.35
C VAL A 151 -14.31 5.25 -48.33
N PRO A 152 -14.69 3.95 -48.25
CA PRO A 152 -15.70 3.42 -49.16
C PRO A 152 -17.09 4.03 -48.94
N LEU A 153 -17.47 4.37 -47.69
CA LEU A 153 -18.76 5.00 -47.40
C LEU A 153 -18.87 6.44 -47.94
N ALA A 154 -17.79 7.22 -47.87
CA ALA A 154 -17.77 8.54 -48.47
C ALA A 154 -17.84 8.47 -50.00
N LEU A 155 -17.18 7.48 -50.61
CA LEU A 155 -17.14 7.34 -52.07
C LEU A 155 -18.47 6.85 -52.66
N THR A 156 -19.20 5.97 -51.96
CA THR A 156 -20.56 5.58 -52.37
C THR A 156 -21.58 6.71 -52.18
N ALA A 157 -21.46 7.49 -51.10
CA ALA A 157 -22.33 8.65 -50.88
C ALA A 157 -22.19 9.71 -51.99
N VAL A 158 -20.96 9.99 -52.42
CA VAL A 158 -20.70 10.94 -53.52
C VAL A 158 -21.24 10.41 -54.85
N ALA A 159 -21.03 9.12 -55.16
CA ALA A 159 -21.56 8.52 -56.39
C ALA A 159 -23.10 8.57 -56.46
N VAL A 160 -23.79 8.25 -55.36
CA VAL A 160 -25.27 8.34 -55.31
C VAL A 160 -25.74 9.79 -55.46
N SER A 161 -25.04 10.76 -54.86
CA SER A 161 -25.41 12.17 -55.01
C SER A 161 -25.22 12.73 -56.42
N ALA A 162 -24.24 12.22 -57.16
CA ALA A 162 -24.03 12.58 -58.57
C ALA A 162 -25.15 12.02 -59.47
N ASP A 163 -25.53 10.76 -59.26
CA ASP A 163 -26.55 10.08 -60.07
C ASP A 163 -27.96 10.68 -59.88
N VAL A 164 -28.27 11.11 -58.65
CA VAL A 164 -29.53 11.81 -58.32
C VAL A 164 -29.63 13.20 -58.97
N LEU A 165 -28.50 13.87 -59.20
CA LEU A 165 -28.48 15.18 -59.86
C LEU A 165 -28.66 15.07 -61.38
N GLU A 166 -28.20 13.97 -61.98
CA GLU A 166 -28.31 13.75 -63.42
C GLU A 166 -29.73 13.29 -63.81
N SER A 167 -30.38 12.46 -62.98
CA SER A 167 -31.78 12.05 -63.19
C SER A 167 -32.81 13.19 -63.04
N ARG A 168 -32.44 14.36 -62.48
CA ARG A 168 -33.34 15.52 -62.38
C ARG A 168 -33.25 16.49 -63.56
N ARG A 169 -32.33 16.25 -64.52
CA ARG A 169 -32.12 17.12 -65.69
C ARG A 169 -32.74 16.59 -67.00
N LEU A 170 -33.27 15.37 -66.99
CA LEU A 170 -34.08 14.77 -68.07
C LEU A 170 -35.56 14.88 -67.74
#